data_AF-A0A162UE34-F1
#
_entry.id   AF-A0A162UE34-F1
#
_cell.length_a   1.000
_cell.length_b   1.000
_cell.length_c   1.000
_cell.angle_alpha   90.00
_cell.angle_beta   90.00
_cell.angle_gamma   90.00
#
_symmetry.space_group_name_H-M   'P 1'
#
loop_
_entity.id
_entity.type
_entity.pdbx_description
1 polymer ?
#
loop_
_entity_poly.entity_id
_entity_poly.type
_entity_poly.pdbx_seq_one_letter_code
_entity_poly.pdbx_strand_id
1 'polypeptide(L)'
;MVACDIPTARKTSGFTAHNSTCACPKCVRQFTRLPNTNQIDSSGFDYLTWKIRSGLENRLHAEEWKSSSTPSGRHPVEIENCVRWSQLHRLGYFDLVHGTILDPMHNLFL
;
A
#
# COMPACT_ATOMS: atom_id res chain seq x y z
N MET A 1 2.66 -16.46 1.31
CA MET A 1 1.44 -15.62 1.36
C MET A 1 1.34 -15.02 2.75
N VAL A 2 0.89 -13.78 2.88
CA VAL A 2 0.58 -13.11 4.15
C VAL A 2 -0.92 -12.87 4.17
N ALA A 3 -1.61 -13.48 5.14
CA ALA A 3 -3.05 -13.35 5.33
C ALA A 3 -3.28 -12.80 6.75
N CYS A 4 -3.80 -11.57 6.83
CA CYS A 4 -4.07 -10.88 8.08
C CYS A 4 -5.24 -9.91 7.91
N ASP A 5 -5.70 -9.31 9.01
CA ASP A 5 -6.58 -8.15 8.94
C ASP A 5 -5.92 -6.97 8.19
N ILE A 6 -6.73 -6.00 7.74
CA ILE A 6 -6.27 -4.88 6.91
C ILE A 6 -5.12 -4.09 7.57
N PRO A 7 -5.19 -3.71 8.86
CA PRO A 7 -4.10 -2.98 9.52
C PRO A 7 -2.79 -3.77 9.55
N THR A 8 -2.85 -5.07 9.88
CA THR A 8 -1.65 -5.90 9.99
C THR A 8 -1.06 -6.16 8.62
N ALA A 9 -1.89 -6.53 7.63
CA ALA A 9 -1.47 -6.78 6.25
C ALA A 9 -0.69 -5.59 5.67
N ARG A 10 -1.15 -4.36 5.93
CA ARG A 10 -0.45 -3.13 5.52
C ARG A 10 0.90 -2.98 6.22
N LYS A 11 0.94 -3.13 7.55
CA LYS A 11 2.17 -2.99 8.33
C LYS A 11 3.22 -4.04 7.95
N THR A 12 2.82 -5.30 7.84
CA THR A 12 3.73 -6.40 7.50
C THR A 12 4.26 -6.30 6.09
N SER A 13 3.44 -5.84 5.15
CA SER A 13 3.82 -5.74 3.74
C SER A 13 4.42 -4.39 3.35
N GLY A 14 4.48 -3.44 4.29
CA GLY A 14 5.07 -2.12 4.06
C GLY A 14 4.15 -1.14 3.33
N PHE A 15 2.84 -1.40 3.22
CA PHE A 15 1.90 -0.46 2.62
C PHE A 15 1.48 0.63 3.61
N THR A 16 1.13 1.80 3.08
CA THR A 16 0.65 2.94 3.87
C THR A 16 -0.72 2.68 4.50
N ALA A 17 -1.06 3.50 5.49
CA ALA A 17 -2.30 3.40 6.24
C ALA A 17 -3.54 3.80 5.41
N HIS A 18 -4.74 3.51 5.95
CA HIS A 18 -6.03 3.76 5.29
C HIS A 18 -6.29 5.24 4.93
N ASN A 19 -5.64 6.18 5.63
CA ASN A 19 -5.78 7.62 5.42
C ASN A 19 -4.72 8.20 4.45
N SER A 20 -3.92 7.34 3.81
CA SER A 20 -3.02 7.74 2.73
C SER A 20 -3.81 8.05 1.47
N THR A 21 -3.36 9.04 0.69
CA THR A 21 -3.91 9.32 -0.64
C THR A 21 -3.73 8.13 -1.58
N CYS A 22 -2.88 7.15 -1.26
CA CYS A 22 -2.78 5.92 -2.03
C CYS A 22 -2.88 4.70 -1.12
N ALA A 23 -4.07 4.53 -0.54
CA ALA A 23 -4.34 3.51 0.46
C ALA A 23 -4.50 2.08 -0.11
N CYS A 24 -4.65 1.91 -1.42
CA CYS A 24 -4.88 0.61 -2.04
C CYS A 24 -3.55 -0.14 -2.27
N PRO A 25 -3.37 -1.35 -1.71
CA PRO A 25 -2.16 -2.13 -1.95
C PRO A 25 -2.12 -2.80 -3.34
N LYS A 26 -3.25 -2.84 -4.07
CA LYS A 26 -3.39 -3.55 -5.35
C LYS A 26 -3.30 -2.66 -6.58
N CYS A 27 -3.55 -1.35 -6.43
CA CYS A 27 -3.48 -0.39 -7.53
C CYS A 27 -2.61 0.81 -7.14
N VAL A 28 -2.34 1.67 -8.12
CA VAL A 28 -1.53 2.89 -7.94
C VAL A 28 -2.38 4.17 -7.92
N ARG A 29 -3.70 4.03 -7.70
CA ARG A 29 -4.63 5.17 -7.69
C ARG A 29 -4.31 6.10 -6.52
N GLN A 30 -4.24 7.40 -6.83
CA GLN A 30 -4.22 8.48 -5.83
C GLN A 30 -5.66 8.97 -5.63
N PHE A 31 -6.17 8.76 -4.43
CA PHE A 31 -7.43 9.25 -3.91
C PHE A 31 -7.28 10.68 -3.38
N THR A 32 -8.28 11.50 -3.65
CA THR A 32 -8.40 12.85 -3.10
C THR A 32 -8.88 12.81 -1.65
N ARG A 33 -8.76 13.93 -0.95
CA ARG A 33 -9.39 14.12 0.37
C ARG A 33 -10.73 14.83 0.21
N LEU A 34 -11.68 14.46 1.06
CA LEU A 34 -12.95 15.18 1.14
C LEU A 34 -12.71 16.62 1.65
N PRO A 35 -13.43 17.63 1.11
CA PRO A 35 -13.28 19.02 1.53
C PRO A 35 -13.44 19.18 3.04
N ASN A 36 -12.59 20.01 3.66
CA ASN A 36 -12.62 20.32 5.09
C ASN A 36 -12.46 19.10 6.03
N THR A 37 -11.97 17.96 5.54
CA THR A 37 -11.67 16.78 6.37
C THR A 37 -10.33 16.14 5.99
N ASN A 38 -9.81 15.28 6.86
CA ASN A 38 -8.68 14.41 6.54
C ASN A 38 -9.11 13.04 5.98
N GLN A 39 -10.40 12.87 5.66
CA GLN A 39 -10.92 11.61 5.15
C GLN A 39 -10.61 11.46 3.66
N ILE A 40 -10.24 10.25 3.26
CA ILE A 40 -10.02 9.90 1.87
C ILE A 40 -11.38 9.75 1.16
N ASP A 41 -11.53 10.45 0.04
CA ASP A 41 -12.65 10.24 -0.86
C ASP A 41 -12.47 8.90 -1.56
N SER A 42 -13.21 7.90 -1.07
CA SER A 42 -13.20 6.55 -1.61
C SER A 42 -14.25 6.36 -2.71
N SER A 43 -14.86 7.44 -3.22
CA SER A 43 -15.84 7.37 -4.30
C SER A 43 -15.18 7.28 -5.70
N GLY A 44 -16.01 7.32 -6.74
CA GLY A 44 -15.54 7.35 -8.12
C GLY A 44 -14.78 6.09 -8.55
N PHE A 45 -15.25 4.91 -8.11
CA PHE A 45 -14.66 3.65 -8.53
C PHE A 45 -15.02 3.34 -9.98
N ASP A 46 -14.13 3.71 -10.90
CA ASP A 46 -14.16 3.24 -12.28
C ASP A 46 -13.05 2.20 -12.50
N TYR A 47 -13.43 0.93 -12.51
CA TYR A 47 -12.50 -0.19 -12.66
C TYR A 47 -11.71 -0.14 -13.98
N LEU A 48 -12.25 0.49 -15.03
CA LEU A 48 -11.58 0.61 -16.33
C LEU A 48 -10.35 1.51 -16.25
N THR A 49 -10.31 2.43 -15.28
CA THR A 49 -9.19 3.36 -15.07
C THR A 49 -8.12 2.80 -14.13
N TRP A 50 -8.31 1.60 -13.58
CA TRP A 50 -7.42 1.06 -12.57
C TRP A 50 -6.11 0.54 -13.18
N LYS A 51 -5.02 1.25 -12.89
CA LYS A 51 -3.68 0.71 -13.09
C LYS A 51 -3.30 -0.20 -11.91
N ILE A 52 -3.17 -1.49 -12.19
CA ILE A 52 -2.70 -2.49 -11.23
C ILE A 52 -1.25 -2.20 -10.86
N ARG A 53 -0.94 -2.34 -9.57
CA ARG A 53 0.42 -2.15 -9.05
C ARG A 53 1.27 -3.36 -9.43
N SER A 54 2.47 -3.13 -9.94
CA SER A 54 3.43 -4.21 -10.19
C SER A 54 4.18 -4.57 -8.90
N GLY A 55 4.32 -5.86 -8.62
CA GLY A 55 5.14 -6.34 -7.49
C GLY A 55 6.61 -5.94 -7.61
N LEU A 56 7.14 -5.93 -8.84
CA LEU A 56 8.51 -5.52 -9.12
C LEU A 56 8.70 -4.02 -8.87
N GLU A 57 7.84 -3.17 -9.43
CA GLU A 57 7.90 -1.72 -9.22
C GLU A 57 7.73 -1.37 -7.74
N ASN A 58 6.79 -2.03 -7.06
CA ASN A 58 6.59 -1.83 -5.62
C ASN A 58 7.84 -2.14 -4.82
N ARG A 59 8.57 -3.20 -5.18
CA ARG A 59 9.84 -3.54 -4.54
C ARG A 59 10.90 -2.48 -4.79
N LEU A 60 11.04 -2.00 -6.02
CA LEU A 60 12.01 -0.94 -6.36
C LEU A 60 11.75 0.32 -5.53
N HIS A 61 10.49 0.75 -5.43
CA HIS A 61 10.12 1.90 -4.60
C HIS A 61 10.37 1.65 -3.11
N ALA A 62 10.16 0.43 -2.62
CA ALA A 62 10.50 0.08 -1.23
C ALA A 62 12.02 0.10 -0.97
N GLU A 63 12.82 -0.32 -1.94
CA GLU A 63 14.29 -0.25 -1.89
C GLU A 63 14.78 1.20 -1.92
N GLU A 64 14.17 2.06 -2.73
CA GLU A 64 14.39 3.50 -2.76
C GLU A 64 14.03 4.17 -1.42
N TRP A 65 12.88 3.81 -0.85
CA TRP A 65 12.51 4.26 0.49
C TRP A 65 13.55 3.82 1.54
N LYS A 66 14.09 2.60 1.40
CA LYS A 66 15.12 2.07 2.32
C LYS A 66 16.46 2.79 2.17
N SER A 67 16.86 3.13 0.94
CA SER A 67 18.15 3.79 0.64
C SER A 67 18.20 5.22 1.16
N SER A 68 17.03 5.86 1.30
CA SER A 68 16.91 7.16 1.94
C SER A 68 17.22 7.09 3.44
N SER A 69 18.26 7.81 3.87
CA SER A 69 18.75 7.80 5.26
C SER A 69 17.97 8.72 6.21
N THR A 70 17.24 9.70 5.68
CA THR A 70 16.51 10.68 6.49
C THR A 70 15.00 10.47 6.40
N PRO A 71 14.25 10.73 7.49
CA PRO A 71 12.78 10.73 7.45
C PRO A 71 12.22 11.65 6.36
N SER A 72 12.83 12.82 6.18
CA SER A 72 12.43 13.80 5.16
C SER A 72 12.65 13.30 3.73
N GLY A 73 13.68 12.47 3.48
CA GLY A 73 13.90 11.84 2.17
C GLY A 73 12.96 10.68 1.89
N ARG A 74 12.51 9.98 2.94
CA ARG A 74 11.55 8.86 2.83
C ARG A 74 10.12 9.30 2.55
N HIS A 75 9.74 10.46 3.07
CA HIS A 75 8.35 10.92 3.04
C HIS A 75 7.79 11.13 1.61
N PRO A 76 8.52 11.75 0.66
CA PRO A 76 8.07 11.87 -0.72
C PRO A 76 7.83 10.52 -1.40
N VAL A 77 8.79 9.60 -1.28
CA VAL A 77 8.71 8.24 -1.85
C VAL A 77 7.49 7.49 -1.28
N GLU A 78 7.24 7.64 0.01
CA GLU A 78 6.07 7.05 0.65
C GLU A 78 4.74 7.63 0.14
N ILE A 79 4.65 8.95 -0.07
CA ILE A 79 3.43 9.59 -0.58
C ILE A 79 3.16 9.17 -2.03
N GLU A 80 4.21 9.16 -2.85
CA GLU A 80 4.11 8.88 -4.28
C GLU A 80 3.83 7.40 -4.54
N ASN A 81 4.60 6.52 -3.88
CA ASN A 81 4.61 5.09 -4.15
C ASN A 81 3.89 4.24 -3.09
N CYS A 82 3.46 4.85 -1.98
CA CYS A 82 2.55 4.23 -1.01
C CYS A 82 3.14 2.96 -0.37
N VAL A 83 4.47 2.91 -0.30
CA VAL A 83 5.24 1.77 0.18
C VAL A 83 6.42 2.23 1.04
N ARG A 84 6.72 1.42 2.05
CA ARG A 84 7.87 1.48 2.92
C ARG A 84 8.61 0.16 2.84
N TRP A 85 9.88 0.17 3.23
CA TRP A 85 10.62 -1.08 3.34
C TRP A 85 10.03 -1.99 4.43
N SER A 86 9.75 -3.23 4.05
CA SER A 86 9.47 -4.34 4.97
C SER A 86 10.54 -5.42 4.81
N GLN A 87 10.84 -6.17 5.87
CA GLN A 87 11.75 -7.32 5.80
C GLN A 87 11.29 -8.37 4.78
N LEU A 88 9.99 -8.47 4.50
CA LEU A 88 9.47 -9.37 3.48
C LEU A 88 9.95 -9.02 2.07
N HIS A 89 10.31 -7.75 1.80
CA HIS A 89 10.90 -7.36 0.53
C HIS A 89 12.27 -8.01 0.29
N ARG A 90 12.93 -8.59 1.32
CA ARG A 90 14.17 -9.36 1.11
C ARG A 90 13.92 -10.65 0.33
N LEU A 91 12.72 -11.20 0.39
CA LEU A 91 12.35 -12.44 -0.27
C LEU A 91 12.18 -12.16 -1.77
N GLY A 92 13.21 -12.48 -2.57
CA GLY A 92 13.24 -12.28 -4.03
C GLY A 92 12.03 -12.84 -4.77
N TYR A 93 11.52 -13.97 -4.30
CA TYR A 93 10.40 -14.69 -4.87
C TYR A 93 9.02 -14.19 -4.41
N PHE A 94 8.98 -13.33 -3.37
CA PHE A 94 7.72 -12.96 -2.74
C PHE A 94 7.20 -11.62 -3.26
N ASP A 95 6.17 -11.69 -4.08
CA ASP A 95 5.43 -10.51 -4.52
C ASP A 95 4.50 -10.04 -3.40
N LEU A 96 4.77 -8.90 -2.79
CA LEU A 96 3.96 -8.34 -1.71
C LEU A 96 2.63 -7.73 -2.20
N VAL A 97 2.55 -7.33 -3.46
CA VAL A 97 1.31 -6.82 -4.05
C VAL A 97 0.32 -7.96 -4.19
N HIS A 98 0.73 -9.11 -4.72
CA HIS A 98 -0.16 -10.27 -4.91
C HIS A 98 -0.24 -11.18 -3.69
N GLY A 99 0.88 -11.36 -2.98
CA GLY A 99 1.02 -12.27 -1.85
C GLY A 99 0.45 -11.76 -0.53
N THR A 100 0.04 -10.49 -0.45
CA THR A 100 -0.71 -9.93 0.69
C THR A 100 -2.21 -10.10 0.42
N ILE A 101 -2.86 -10.92 1.24
CA ILE A 101 -4.29 -11.19 1.18
C ILE A 101 -4.93 -10.63 2.45
N LEU A 102 -6.08 -9.98 2.26
CA LEU A 102 -6.91 -9.53 3.37
C LEU A 102 -7.68 -10.75 3.87
N ASP A 103 -7.38 -11.17 5.08
CA ASP A 103 -8.14 -12.19 5.77
C ASP A 103 -9.31 -11.51 6.48
N PRO A 104 -10.57 -11.76 6.09
CA PRO A 104 -11.73 -11.28 6.83
C PRO A 104 -11.85 -12.12 8.10
N MET A 105 -10.84 -12.09 8.98
CA MET A 105 -10.70 -12.92 10.18
C MET A 105 -11.93 -12.84 11.11
N HIS A 106 -12.84 -11.89 10.90
CA HIS A 106 -14.06 -11.72 11.68
C HIS A 106 -15.29 -11.28 10.87
N ASN A 107 -15.27 -11.31 9.53
CA ASN A 107 -16.33 -10.72 8.68
C ASN A 107 -16.98 -11.70 7.68
N LEU A 108 -16.83 -13.01 7.87
CA LEU A 108 -17.44 -14.00 6.96
C LEU A 108 -18.97 -14.15 7.15
N PHE A 109 -19.54 -13.59 8.23
CA PHE A 109 -20.95 -13.80 8.61
C PHE A 109 -21.68 -12.54 9.17
N LEU A 110 -21.21 -11.32 8.85
CA LEU A 110 -21.95 -10.09 9.19
C LEU A 110 -22.71 -9.55 7.97
#